data_AF-A0A7C8FZ30-F1
#
_entry.id   AF-A0A7C8FZ30-F1
#
_cell.length_a   1.000
_cell.length_b   1.000
_cell.length_c   1.000
_cell.angle_alpha   90.00
_cell.angle_beta   90.00
_cell.angle_gamma   90.00
#
_symmetry.space_group_name_H-M   'P 1'
#
loop_
_entity.id
_entity.type
_entity.pdbx_description
1 polymer ?
#
loop_
_entity_poly.entity_id
_entity_poly.type
_entity_poly.pdbx_seq_one_letter_code
_entity_poly.pdbx_strand_id
1 'polypeptide(L)'
;MGSNSILAGIGTTVLVVTLLVCGFAACCLPATTAALAGAVSTGEASPYTHEQLVELAGVTRAFTVEPHGDAEQAAEELAAAVVEAAREASAEGALKAGEWTGAARTALGEGGTALAAMDALAKVSDRYALDGAAVSHLEDCNTLIVGVSSWLGMIGVAALIIAVLLGVRKQFAALAFMLRMGPALLLALLAVLGLWGVVDFNGLFAAFHSLFFVDGTWTFGADSLLISMYPLDFWMGMGAVWLATAVGLGLLCFAGGCVAAWRAQVQARELQEAAAAAARSPKKGKKRKGGRR
;
A
#
# COMPACT_ATOMS: atom_id res chain seq x y z
N MET A 1 -4.62 11.43 33.22
CA MET A 1 -5.14 11.48 31.82
C MET A 1 -6.53 10.86 31.81
N GLY A 2 -7.54 11.55 31.26
CA GLY A 2 -8.91 11.01 31.20
C GLY A 2 -9.05 9.92 30.13
N SER A 3 -10.03 9.02 30.31
CA SER A 3 -10.35 7.92 29.37
C SER A 3 -10.48 8.38 27.91
N ASN A 4 -10.98 9.60 27.67
CA ASN A 4 -11.17 10.15 26.33
C ASN A 4 -9.85 10.52 25.63
N SER A 5 -8.80 10.89 26.38
CA SER A 5 -7.47 11.16 25.83
C SER A 5 -6.79 9.87 25.35
N ILE A 6 -7.01 8.77 26.08
CA ILE A 6 -6.50 7.45 25.72
C ILE A 6 -7.18 6.96 24.45
N LEU A 7 -8.52 7.07 24.37
CA LEU A 7 -9.27 6.68 23.18
C LEU A 7 -8.89 7.51 21.94
N ALA A 8 -8.64 8.81 22.10
CA ALA A 8 -8.15 9.67 21.02
C ALA A 8 -6.76 9.25 20.53
N GLY A 9 -5.85 8.89 21.44
CA GLY A 9 -4.52 8.38 21.12
C GLY A 9 -4.59 7.06 20.34
N ILE A 10 -5.36 6.09 20.84
CA ILE A 10 -5.59 4.81 20.14
C ILE A 10 -6.19 5.07 18.76
N GLY A 11 -7.25 5.88 18.67
CA GLY A 11 -7.88 6.24 17.41
C GLY A 11 -6.90 6.89 16.43
N THR A 12 -5.98 7.73 16.92
CA THR A 12 -4.93 8.35 16.09
C THR A 12 -4.01 7.29 15.48
N THR A 13 -3.50 6.36 16.29
CA THR A 13 -2.63 5.28 15.81
C THR A 13 -3.35 4.38 14.81
N VAL A 14 -4.59 3.98 15.12
CA VAL A 14 -5.39 3.14 14.21
C VAL A 14 -5.63 3.87 12.89
N LEU A 15 -5.95 5.18 12.93
CA LEU A 15 -6.12 5.99 11.72
C LEU A 15 -4.83 6.11 10.89
N VAL A 16 -3.67 6.28 11.52
CA VAL A 16 -2.37 6.27 10.81
C VAL A 16 -2.21 4.99 10.01
N VAL A 17 -2.45 3.84 10.66
CA VAL A 17 -2.35 2.53 10.01
C VAL A 17 -3.39 2.39 8.90
N THR A 18 -4.65 2.80 9.13
CA THR A 18 -5.69 2.76 8.08
C THR A 18 -5.29 3.57 6.85
N LEU A 19 -4.78 4.79 7.03
CA LEU A 19 -4.37 5.64 5.91
C LEU A 19 -3.14 5.08 5.17
N LEU A 20 -2.18 4.53 5.92
CA LEU A 20 -1.02 3.84 5.36
C LEU A 20 -1.47 2.67 4.46
N VAL A 21 -2.37 1.83 4.97
CA VAL A 21 -2.98 0.70 4.26
C VAL A 21 -3.72 1.14 3.01
N CYS A 22 -4.52 2.20 3.08
CA CYS A 22 -5.25 2.69 1.91
C CYS A 22 -4.30 3.10 0.78
N GLY A 23 -3.17 3.72 1.11
CA GLY A 23 -2.15 4.05 0.12
C GLY A 23 -1.45 2.82 -0.47
N PHE A 24 -1.14 1.82 0.36
CA PHE A 24 -0.63 0.53 -0.11
C PHE A 24 -1.64 -0.17 -1.04
N ALA A 25 -2.92 -0.22 -0.65
CA ALA A 25 -3.98 -0.80 -1.46
C ALA A 25 -4.15 -0.10 -2.82
N ALA A 26 -3.94 1.22 -2.87
CA ALA A 26 -3.92 1.96 -4.14
C ALA A 26 -2.75 1.54 -5.04
N CYS A 27 -1.58 1.24 -4.48
CA CYS A 27 -0.43 0.71 -5.22
C CYS A 27 -0.73 -0.68 -5.79
N CYS A 28 -1.44 -1.51 -5.02
CA CYS A 28 -1.84 -2.86 -5.42
C CYS A 28 -2.91 -2.92 -6.52
N LEU A 29 -3.51 -1.80 -6.96
CA LEU A 29 -4.54 -1.84 -7.99
C LEU A 29 -3.95 -2.24 -9.37
N PRO A 30 -4.66 -3.07 -10.17
CA PRO A 30 -4.21 -3.41 -11.52
C PRO A 30 -3.97 -2.17 -12.40
N ALA A 31 -4.84 -1.17 -12.28
CA ALA A 31 -4.73 0.09 -13.02
C ALA A 31 -3.45 0.88 -12.68
N THR A 32 -2.99 0.80 -11.42
CA THR A 32 -1.75 1.47 -11.00
C THR A 32 -0.54 0.83 -11.66
N THR A 33 -0.49 -0.51 -11.68
CA THR A 33 0.59 -1.26 -12.35
C THR A 33 0.59 -0.97 -13.85
N ALA A 34 -0.56 -1.06 -14.50
CA ALA A 34 -0.68 -0.78 -15.93
C ALA A 34 -0.26 0.65 -16.30
N ALA A 35 -0.66 1.65 -15.51
CA ALA A 35 -0.31 3.03 -15.75
C ALA A 35 1.19 3.30 -15.54
N LEU A 36 1.78 2.76 -14.48
CA LEU A 36 3.20 2.95 -14.18
C LEU A 36 4.08 2.19 -15.16
N ALA A 37 3.84 0.89 -15.37
CA ALA A 37 4.59 0.10 -16.35
C ALA A 37 4.47 0.70 -17.76
N GLY A 38 3.28 1.14 -18.15
CA GLY A 38 3.05 1.82 -19.42
C GLY A 38 3.82 3.14 -19.58
N ALA A 39 4.21 3.78 -18.48
CA ALA A 39 4.99 5.00 -18.51
C ALA A 39 6.51 4.75 -18.50
N VAL A 40 6.98 3.67 -17.88
CA VAL A 40 8.41 3.53 -17.50
C VAL A 40 9.09 2.25 -17.99
N SER A 41 8.35 1.20 -18.35
CA SER A 41 8.93 -0.09 -18.78
C SER A 41 9.27 -0.05 -20.27
N THR A 42 10.30 0.74 -20.65
CA THR A 42 10.57 1.12 -22.06
C THR A 42 10.97 -0.02 -22.98
N GLY A 43 11.51 -1.11 -22.43
CA GLY A 43 12.05 -2.23 -23.20
C GLY A 43 13.38 -1.95 -23.90
N GLU A 44 14.02 -0.80 -23.70
CA GLU A 44 15.29 -0.47 -24.39
C GLU A 44 16.39 -1.49 -24.11
N ALA A 45 16.60 -1.85 -22.84
CA ALA A 45 17.62 -2.81 -22.40
C ALA A 45 17.10 -4.26 -22.30
N SER A 46 15.85 -4.52 -22.73
CA SER A 46 15.19 -5.81 -22.58
C SER A 46 15.10 -6.57 -23.91
N PRO A 47 15.12 -7.92 -23.89
CA PRO A 47 14.76 -8.73 -25.06
C PRO A 47 13.26 -8.69 -25.40
N TYR A 48 12.46 -7.97 -24.61
CA TYR A 48 11.02 -7.75 -24.82
C TYR A 48 10.72 -6.33 -25.29
N THR A 49 9.60 -6.15 -26.00
CA THR A 49 9.11 -4.80 -26.33
C THR A 49 8.47 -4.13 -25.12
N HIS A 50 8.22 -2.82 -25.24
CA HIS A 50 7.47 -2.06 -24.23
C HIS A 50 6.12 -2.72 -23.92
N GLU A 51 5.34 -3.05 -24.96
CA GLU A 51 3.99 -3.63 -24.82
C GLU A 51 4.03 -4.97 -24.09
N GLN A 52 4.98 -5.83 -24.44
CA GLN A 52 5.18 -7.13 -23.79
C GLN A 52 5.56 -6.97 -22.32
N LEU A 53 6.44 -6.02 -21.98
CA LEU A 53 6.80 -5.75 -20.58
C LEU A 53 5.62 -5.23 -19.77
N VAL A 54 4.77 -4.38 -20.35
CA VAL A 54 3.56 -3.88 -19.68
C VAL A 54 2.57 -5.01 -19.39
N GLU A 55 2.37 -5.91 -20.36
CA GLU A 55 1.52 -7.07 -20.19
C GLU A 55 2.06 -8.04 -19.13
N LEU A 56 3.35 -8.40 -19.22
CA LEU A 56 4.00 -9.28 -18.26
C LEU A 56 4.05 -8.67 -16.85
N ALA A 57 4.19 -7.35 -16.72
CA ALA A 57 4.04 -6.66 -15.44
C ALA A 57 2.62 -6.82 -14.87
N GLY A 58 1.59 -6.76 -15.72
CA GLY A 58 0.21 -7.04 -15.30
C GLY A 58 0.02 -8.46 -14.76
N VAL A 59 0.51 -9.46 -15.51
CA VAL A 59 0.40 -10.89 -15.13
C VAL A 59 1.21 -11.17 -13.85
N THR A 60 2.43 -10.67 -13.79
CA THR A 60 3.31 -10.85 -12.63
C THR A 60 2.72 -10.18 -11.38
N ARG A 61 2.09 -9.00 -11.51
CA ARG A 61 1.37 -8.37 -10.41
C ARG A 61 0.15 -9.18 -9.99
N ALA A 62 -0.60 -9.78 -10.91
CA ALA A 62 -1.71 -10.66 -10.55
C ALA A 62 -1.22 -11.84 -9.71
N PHE A 63 -0.16 -12.53 -10.12
CA PHE A 63 0.48 -13.58 -9.34
C PHE A 63 0.95 -13.09 -7.95
N THR A 64 1.52 -11.89 -7.87
CA THR A 64 2.09 -11.37 -6.62
C THR A 64 1.06 -10.80 -5.64
N VAL A 65 -0.10 -10.33 -6.11
CA VAL A 65 -1.03 -9.52 -5.31
C VAL A 65 -2.41 -10.16 -5.15
N GLU A 66 -2.84 -10.98 -6.11
CA GLU A 66 -4.17 -11.59 -6.07
C GLU A 66 -4.15 -12.91 -5.30
N PRO A 67 -5.16 -13.18 -4.44
CA PRO A 67 -5.22 -14.46 -3.75
C PRO A 67 -5.38 -15.63 -4.73
N HIS A 68 -4.48 -16.61 -4.66
CA HIS A 68 -4.61 -17.88 -5.36
C HIS A 68 -4.63 -19.06 -4.36
N GLY A 69 -5.51 -20.03 -4.62
CA GLY A 69 -5.67 -21.20 -3.75
C GLY A 69 -4.68 -22.33 -4.05
N ASP A 70 -4.06 -22.31 -5.23
CA ASP A 70 -3.08 -23.28 -5.70
C ASP A 70 -1.89 -22.53 -6.31
N ALA A 71 -0.77 -22.49 -5.57
CA ALA A 71 0.43 -21.77 -5.97
C ALA A 71 1.13 -22.40 -7.18
N GLU A 72 1.03 -23.73 -7.33
CA GLU A 72 1.66 -24.43 -8.45
C GLU A 72 0.91 -24.11 -9.75
N GLN A 73 -0.42 -24.12 -9.71
CA GLN A 73 -1.24 -23.71 -10.84
C GLN A 73 -1.01 -22.23 -11.21
N ALA A 74 -0.97 -21.33 -10.21
CA ALA A 74 -0.71 -19.92 -10.46
C ALA A 74 0.67 -19.68 -11.07
N ALA A 75 1.69 -20.42 -10.62
CA ALA A 75 3.03 -20.36 -11.19
C ALA A 75 3.08 -20.90 -12.63
N GLU A 76 2.30 -21.95 -12.95
CA GLU A 76 2.17 -22.47 -14.31
C GLU A 76 1.48 -21.46 -15.25
N GLU A 77 0.46 -20.74 -14.78
CA GLU A 77 -0.21 -19.67 -15.54
C GLU A 77 0.73 -18.48 -15.80
N LEU A 78 1.49 -18.06 -14.78
CA LEU A 78 2.54 -17.04 -14.94
C LEU A 78 3.59 -17.50 -15.96
N ALA A 79 4.06 -18.74 -15.84
CA ALA A 79 5.05 -19.30 -16.75
C ALA A 79 4.52 -19.39 -18.18
N ALA A 80 3.25 -19.76 -18.38
CA ALA A 80 2.64 -19.80 -19.70
C ALA A 80 2.65 -18.43 -20.38
N ALA A 81 2.33 -17.36 -19.64
CA ALA A 81 2.38 -16.00 -20.16
C ALA A 81 3.81 -15.56 -20.53
N VAL A 82 4.79 -15.84 -19.66
CA VAL A 82 6.21 -15.52 -19.92
C VAL A 82 6.74 -16.27 -21.14
N VAL A 83 6.46 -17.56 -21.24
CA VAL A 83 6.90 -18.41 -22.36
C VAL A 83 6.24 -17.99 -23.66
N GLU A 84 4.96 -17.62 -23.65
CA GLU A 84 4.29 -17.14 -24.86
C GLU A 84 4.88 -15.82 -25.35
N ALA A 85 5.06 -14.85 -24.44
CA ALA A 85 5.74 -13.59 -24.77
C ALA A 85 7.17 -13.83 -25.29
N ALA A 86 7.89 -14.81 -24.73
CA ALA A 86 9.23 -15.18 -25.18
C ALA A 86 9.22 -15.79 -26.60
N ARG A 87 8.23 -16.61 -26.93
CA ARG A 87 8.05 -17.15 -28.30
C ARG A 87 7.78 -16.03 -29.30
N GLU A 88 6.90 -15.09 -28.97
CA GLU A 88 6.61 -13.95 -29.82
C GLU A 88 7.82 -13.04 -30.01
N ALA A 89 8.50 -12.68 -28.91
CA ALA A 89 9.67 -11.81 -28.94
C ALA A 89 10.85 -12.41 -29.72
N SER A 90 10.99 -13.74 -29.65
CA SER A 90 12.04 -14.47 -30.36
C SER A 90 11.66 -14.84 -31.80
N ALA A 91 10.39 -14.79 -32.22
CA ALA A 91 9.96 -15.22 -33.55
C ALA A 91 10.73 -14.53 -34.69
N GLU A 92 10.89 -15.23 -35.82
CA GLU A 92 11.54 -14.64 -37.00
C GLU A 92 10.76 -13.42 -37.49
N GLY A 93 11.44 -12.29 -37.66
CA GLY A 93 10.82 -11.01 -38.05
C GLY A 93 10.24 -10.19 -36.88
N ALA A 94 10.26 -10.70 -35.65
CA ALA A 94 9.88 -9.90 -34.48
C ALA A 94 10.88 -8.76 -34.23
N LEU A 95 10.38 -7.64 -33.68
CA LEU A 95 11.18 -6.43 -33.43
C LEU A 95 12.43 -6.69 -32.59
N LYS A 96 12.31 -7.58 -31.61
CA LYS A 96 13.38 -7.93 -30.67
C LYS A 96 14.07 -9.26 -30.98
N ALA A 97 13.78 -9.90 -32.12
CA ALA A 97 14.31 -11.23 -32.45
C ALA A 97 15.85 -11.33 -32.37
N GLY A 98 16.56 -10.24 -32.69
CA GLY A 98 18.02 -10.17 -32.62
C GLY A 98 18.60 -10.21 -31.20
N GLU A 99 17.80 -9.92 -30.17
CA GLU A 99 18.18 -10.01 -28.76
C GLU A 99 18.15 -11.45 -28.23
N TRP A 100 17.60 -12.40 -29.00
CA TRP A 100 17.40 -13.79 -28.57
C TRP A 100 18.44 -14.72 -29.17
N THR A 101 19.30 -15.26 -28.29
CA THR A 101 20.35 -16.21 -28.68
C THR A 101 19.81 -17.54 -29.19
N GLY A 102 20.65 -18.29 -29.92
CA GLY A 102 20.34 -19.66 -30.32
C GLY A 102 20.03 -20.59 -29.13
N ALA A 103 20.77 -20.44 -28.02
CA ALA A 103 20.53 -21.20 -26.80
C ALA A 103 19.15 -20.90 -26.19
N ALA A 104 18.74 -19.63 -26.13
CA ALA A 104 17.41 -19.25 -25.64
C ALA A 104 16.29 -19.82 -26.53
N ARG A 105 16.47 -19.80 -27.86
CA ARG A 105 15.52 -20.41 -28.81
C ARG A 105 15.44 -21.92 -28.67
N THR A 106 16.56 -22.60 -28.39
CA THR A 106 16.57 -24.03 -28.11
C THR A 106 15.83 -24.34 -26.81
N ALA A 107 16.08 -23.59 -25.74
CA ALA A 107 15.40 -23.76 -24.46
C ALA A 107 13.86 -23.61 -24.57
N LEU A 108 13.38 -22.67 -25.40
CA LEU A 108 11.95 -22.51 -25.71
C LEU A 108 11.30 -23.70 -26.44
N GLY A 109 12.11 -24.48 -27.16
CA GLY A 109 11.68 -25.63 -27.94
C GLY A 109 11.68 -26.94 -27.17
N GLU A 110 12.21 -26.96 -25.93
CA GLU A 110 12.16 -28.13 -25.08
C GLU A 110 10.71 -28.35 -24.61
N GLY A 111 10.06 -29.38 -25.16
CA GLY A 111 8.66 -29.69 -24.83
C GLY A 111 8.47 -30.01 -23.34
N GLY A 112 7.28 -29.74 -22.80
CA GLY A 112 6.98 -29.94 -21.39
C GLY A 112 5.90 -28.98 -20.89
N THR A 113 5.92 -28.71 -19.58
CA THR A 113 5.12 -27.66 -18.94
C THR A 113 5.69 -26.28 -19.24
N ALA A 114 4.87 -25.24 -19.05
CA ALA A 114 5.33 -23.87 -19.20
C ALA A 114 6.39 -23.52 -18.15
N LEU A 115 6.24 -24.01 -16.90
CA LEU A 115 7.25 -23.84 -15.85
C LEU A 115 8.61 -24.42 -16.27
N ALA A 116 8.62 -25.61 -16.88
CA ALA A 116 9.88 -26.23 -17.32
C ALA A 116 10.56 -25.41 -18.43
N ALA A 117 9.79 -24.90 -19.39
CA ALA A 117 10.32 -24.05 -20.46
C ALA A 117 10.82 -22.69 -19.93
N MET A 118 10.11 -22.09 -18.97
CA MET A 118 10.53 -20.85 -18.31
C MET A 118 11.82 -21.04 -17.51
N ASP A 119 11.93 -22.13 -16.74
CA ASP A 119 13.15 -22.48 -15.99
C ASP A 119 14.34 -22.75 -16.93
N ALA A 120 14.12 -23.47 -18.04
CA ALA A 120 15.14 -23.68 -19.05
C ALA A 120 15.63 -22.36 -19.67
N LEU A 121 14.73 -21.42 -19.95
CA LEU A 121 15.07 -20.08 -20.41
C LEU A 121 15.87 -19.28 -19.38
N ALA A 122 15.41 -19.29 -18.12
CA ALA A 122 16.06 -18.57 -17.04
C ALA A 122 17.48 -19.07 -16.76
N LYS A 123 17.74 -20.37 -16.97
CA LYS A 123 19.09 -20.96 -16.93
C LYS A 123 20.02 -20.46 -18.04
N VAL A 124 19.48 -20.04 -19.18
CA VAL A 124 20.27 -19.36 -20.23
C VAL A 124 20.61 -17.95 -19.77
N SER A 125 19.60 -17.20 -19.30
CA SER A 125 19.75 -15.94 -18.57
C SER A 125 18.39 -15.48 -18.03
N ASP A 126 18.39 -14.91 -16.82
CA ASP A 126 17.25 -14.28 -16.15
C ASP A 126 16.67 -13.07 -16.91
N ARG A 127 17.34 -12.56 -17.95
CA ARG A 127 16.77 -11.57 -18.88
C ARG A 127 15.64 -12.12 -19.74
N TYR A 128 15.60 -13.43 -19.97
CA TYR A 128 14.64 -14.07 -20.87
C TYR A 128 13.42 -14.66 -20.15
N ALA A 129 13.50 -14.88 -18.84
CA ALA A 129 12.44 -15.52 -18.07
C ALA A 129 12.63 -15.27 -16.57
N LEU A 130 11.55 -15.41 -15.80
CA LEU A 130 11.63 -15.41 -14.34
C LEU A 130 12.25 -16.74 -13.89
N ASP A 131 13.33 -16.67 -13.12
CA ASP A 131 13.94 -17.85 -12.52
C ASP A 131 13.15 -18.33 -11.29
N GLY A 132 13.48 -19.52 -10.79
CA GLY A 132 12.82 -20.08 -9.61
C GLY A 132 12.93 -19.19 -8.37
N ALA A 133 14.02 -18.43 -8.23
CA ALA A 133 14.20 -17.50 -7.12
C ALA A 133 13.23 -16.31 -7.23
N ALA A 134 13.05 -15.74 -8.41
CA ALA A 134 12.10 -14.67 -8.68
C ALA A 134 10.67 -15.13 -8.42
N VAL A 135 10.27 -16.29 -8.94
CA VAL A 135 8.93 -16.85 -8.70
C VAL A 135 8.69 -17.10 -7.21
N SER A 136 9.66 -17.71 -6.52
CA SER A 136 9.57 -17.93 -5.07
C SER A 136 9.45 -16.63 -4.28
N HIS A 137 10.18 -15.59 -4.68
CA HIS A 137 10.10 -14.29 -4.01
C HIS A 137 8.74 -13.60 -4.23
N LEU A 138 8.19 -13.70 -5.44
CA LEU A 138 6.86 -13.17 -5.75
C LEU A 138 5.76 -13.92 -4.99
N GLU A 139 5.93 -15.23 -4.78
CA GLU A 139 5.06 -16.05 -3.92
C GLU A 139 5.16 -15.66 -2.43
N ASP A 140 6.37 -15.40 -1.93
CA ASP A 140 6.58 -14.89 -0.57
C ASP A 140 5.85 -13.54 -0.39
N CYS A 141 5.91 -12.67 -1.40
CA CYS A 141 5.18 -11.41 -1.43
C CYS A 141 3.67 -11.64 -1.44
N ASN A 142 3.15 -12.57 -2.24
CA ASN A 142 1.73 -12.92 -2.25
C ASN A 142 1.26 -13.36 -0.86
N THR A 143 1.97 -14.31 -0.26
CA THR A 143 1.67 -14.85 1.07
C THR A 143 1.61 -13.72 2.12
N LEU A 144 2.58 -12.80 2.08
CA LEU A 144 2.59 -11.65 2.98
C LEU A 144 1.39 -10.74 2.74
N ILE A 145 1.14 -10.33 1.50
CA ILE A 145 0.09 -9.36 1.12
C ILE A 145 -1.30 -9.93 1.44
N VAL A 146 -1.58 -11.15 1.00
CA VAL A 146 -2.85 -11.82 1.23
C VAL A 146 -3.04 -12.11 2.71
N GLY A 147 -1.99 -12.57 3.41
CA GLY A 147 -2.03 -12.86 4.84
C GLY A 147 -2.38 -11.65 5.70
N VAL A 148 -1.83 -10.46 5.38
CA VAL A 148 -2.15 -9.24 6.13
C VAL A 148 -3.46 -8.58 5.70
N SER A 149 -3.92 -8.77 4.46
CA SER A 149 -5.08 -8.07 3.90
C SER A 149 -6.35 -8.10 4.78
N SER A 150 -6.67 -9.24 5.37
CA SER A 150 -7.82 -9.42 6.27
C SER A 150 -7.70 -8.61 7.56
N TRP A 151 -6.51 -8.52 8.14
CA TRP A 151 -6.22 -7.72 9.33
C TRP A 151 -6.30 -6.22 9.05
N LEU A 152 -5.81 -5.81 7.88
CA LEU A 152 -5.83 -4.41 7.47
C LEU A 152 -7.26 -3.87 7.32
N GLY A 153 -8.18 -4.68 6.79
CA GLY A 153 -9.61 -4.35 6.73
C GLY A 153 -10.24 -4.14 8.10
N MET A 154 -9.92 -5.00 9.08
CA MET A 154 -10.40 -4.86 10.46
C MET A 154 -9.92 -3.58 11.14
N ILE A 155 -8.67 -3.17 10.90
CA ILE A 155 -8.10 -1.93 11.45
C ILE A 155 -8.86 -0.70 10.92
N GLY A 156 -9.21 -0.68 9.63
CA GLY A 156 -10.05 0.37 9.04
C GLY A 156 -11.42 0.48 9.69
N VAL A 157 -12.08 -0.66 9.92
CA VAL A 157 -13.37 -0.71 10.64
C VAL A 157 -13.22 -0.21 12.08
N ALA A 158 -12.14 -0.59 12.78
CA ALA A 158 -11.85 -0.10 14.12
C ALA A 158 -11.67 1.43 14.16
N ALA A 159 -10.96 2.03 13.20
CA ALA A 159 -10.80 3.48 13.10
C ALA A 159 -12.16 4.17 12.96
N LEU A 160 -13.03 3.64 12.10
CA LEU A 160 -14.38 4.16 11.89
C LEU A 160 -15.23 4.06 13.17
N ILE A 161 -15.20 2.91 13.86
CA ILE A 161 -15.92 2.72 15.12
C ILE A 161 -15.45 3.73 16.16
N ILE A 162 -14.14 3.92 16.34
CA ILE A 162 -13.61 4.90 17.28
C ILE A 162 -14.07 6.32 16.93
N ALA A 163 -14.01 6.71 15.66
CA ALA A 163 -14.46 8.02 15.21
C ALA A 163 -15.96 8.24 15.49
N VAL A 164 -16.81 7.25 15.20
CA VAL A 164 -18.26 7.29 15.48
C VAL A 164 -18.52 7.37 16.98
N LEU A 165 -17.85 6.54 17.79
CA LEU A 165 -17.99 6.55 19.25
C LEU A 165 -17.62 7.92 19.84
N LEU A 166 -16.53 8.53 19.38
CA LEU A 166 -16.13 9.88 19.80
C LEU A 166 -17.18 10.92 19.40
N GLY A 167 -17.73 10.83 18.18
CA GLY A 167 -18.80 11.71 17.71
C GLY A 167 -20.10 11.60 18.52
N VAL A 168 -20.60 10.37 18.73
CA VAL A 168 -21.82 10.09 19.50
C VAL A 168 -21.67 10.53 20.96
N ARG A 169 -20.50 10.34 21.56
CA ARG A 169 -20.20 10.80 22.92
C ARG A 169 -19.93 12.30 23.01
N LYS A 170 -20.14 13.06 21.92
CA LYS A 170 -19.87 14.51 21.80
C LYS A 170 -18.46 14.89 22.25
N GLN A 171 -17.49 14.01 22.01
CA GLN A 171 -16.07 14.22 22.32
C GLN A 171 -15.37 14.86 21.12
N PHE A 172 -15.91 15.97 20.62
CA PHE A 172 -15.46 16.57 19.37
C PHE A 172 -14.01 17.07 19.42
N ALA A 173 -13.49 17.46 20.58
CA ALA A 173 -12.08 17.83 20.74
C ALA A 173 -11.15 16.61 20.54
N ALA A 174 -11.52 15.44 21.06
CA ALA A 174 -10.78 14.19 20.87
C ALA A 174 -10.85 13.71 19.41
N LEU A 175 -12.02 13.80 18.79
CA LEU A 175 -12.22 13.49 17.38
C LEU A 175 -11.38 14.42 16.48
N ALA A 176 -11.37 15.73 16.78
CA ALA A 176 -10.56 16.70 16.06
C ALA A 176 -9.06 16.43 16.16
N PHE A 177 -8.59 16.03 17.36
CA PHE A 177 -7.20 15.64 17.56
C PHE A 177 -6.84 14.43 16.70
N MET A 178 -7.63 13.35 16.78
CA MET A 178 -7.43 12.13 16.00
C MET A 178 -7.35 12.42 14.50
N LEU A 179 -8.36 13.11 13.96
CA LEU A 179 -8.49 13.38 12.53
C LEU A 179 -7.43 14.33 11.96
N ARG A 180 -6.77 15.12 12.80
CA ARG A 180 -5.67 16.02 12.37
C ARG A 180 -4.30 15.40 12.58
N MET A 181 -4.07 14.78 13.73
CA MET A 181 -2.76 14.23 14.09
C MET A 181 -2.49 12.92 13.35
N GLY A 182 -3.49 12.10 13.07
CA GLY A 182 -3.31 10.85 12.32
C GLY A 182 -2.67 11.11 10.95
N PRO A 183 -3.32 11.89 10.07
CA PRO A 183 -2.73 12.27 8.78
C PRO A 183 -1.38 12.97 8.91
N ALA A 184 -1.21 13.90 9.87
CA ALA A 184 0.04 14.63 10.04
C ALA A 184 1.21 13.70 10.38
N LEU A 185 1.00 12.73 11.27
CA LEU A 185 2.00 11.74 11.65
C LEU A 185 2.34 10.81 10.49
N LEU A 186 1.34 10.36 9.73
CA LEU A 186 1.58 9.53 8.54
C LEU A 186 2.40 10.31 7.49
N LEU A 187 2.02 11.55 7.19
CA LEU A 187 2.72 12.36 6.19
C LEU A 187 4.15 12.67 6.63
N ALA A 188 4.39 12.90 7.92
CA ALA A 188 5.74 13.04 8.44
C ALA A 188 6.58 11.76 8.25
N LEU A 189 6.00 10.58 8.54
CA LEU A 189 6.65 9.28 8.31
C LEU A 189 6.97 9.07 6.83
N LEU A 190 5.98 9.26 5.94
CA LEU A 190 6.17 9.08 4.50
C LEU A 190 7.16 10.11 3.92
N ALA A 191 7.24 11.32 4.45
CA ALA A 191 8.24 12.29 4.04
C ALA A 191 9.66 11.85 4.40
N VAL A 192 9.86 11.27 5.59
CA VAL A 192 11.17 10.73 6.01
C VAL A 192 11.55 9.52 5.15
N LEU A 193 10.64 8.55 4.97
CA LEU A 193 10.89 7.37 4.16
C LEU A 193 11.09 7.74 2.68
N GLY A 194 10.29 8.67 2.15
CA GLY A 194 10.44 9.17 0.79
C GLY A 194 11.77 9.89 0.57
N LEU A 195 12.21 10.71 1.53
CA LEU A 195 13.52 11.36 1.45
C LEU A 195 14.65 10.32 1.48
N TRP A 196 14.54 9.28 2.33
CA TRP A 196 15.50 8.18 2.32
C TRP A 196 15.52 7.48 0.96
N GLY A 197 14.36 7.11 0.41
CA GLY A 197 14.26 6.46 -0.90
C GLY A 197 14.85 7.27 -2.04
N VAL A 198 14.75 8.61 -2.01
CA VAL A 198 15.37 9.50 -3.01
C VAL A 198 16.90 9.56 -2.86
N VAL A 199 17.42 9.54 -1.64
CA VAL A 199 18.86 9.63 -1.38
C VAL A 199 19.57 8.28 -1.54
N ASP A 200 18.94 7.20 -1.09
CA ASP A 200 19.49 5.85 -1.05
C ASP A 200 18.35 4.81 -1.14
N PHE A 201 17.83 4.65 -2.36
CA PHE A 201 16.80 3.66 -2.65
C PHE A 201 17.23 2.25 -2.26
N ASN A 202 18.47 1.86 -2.55
CA ASN A 202 18.96 0.51 -2.27
C ASN A 202 18.99 0.23 -0.77
N GLY A 203 19.42 1.18 0.05
CA GLY A 203 19.39 1.05 1.51
C GLY A 203 17.96 0.94 2.07
N LEU A 204 17.03 1.77 1.57
CA LEU A 204 15.62 1.67 1.97
C LEU A 204 15.00 0.33 1.53
N PHE A 205 15.24 -0.07 0.29
CA PHE A 205 14.76 -1.31 -0.30
C PHE A 205 15.26 -2.51 0.52
N ALA A 206 16.57 -2.58 0.80
CA ALA A 206 17.15 -3.65 1.60
C ALA A 206 16.60 -3.67 3.03
N ALA A 207 16.52 -2.50 3.69
CA ALA A 207 15.97 -2.40 5.04
C ALA A 207 14.51 -2.88 5.11
N PHE A 208 13.70 -2.57 4.10
CA PHE A 208 12.32 -3.05 4.03
C PHE A 208 12.25 -4.56 3.80
N HIS A 209 12.99 -5.09 2.81
CA HIS A 209 12.94 -6.51 2.47
C HIS A 209 13.45 -7.41 3.60
N SER A 210 14.52 -7.03 4.30
CA SER A 210 15.06 -7.79 5.43
C SER A 210 14.11 -7.83 6.65
N LEU A 211 13.04 -7.04 6.71
CA LEU A 211 12.00 -7.17 7.74
C LEU A 211 11.10 -8.40 7.52
N PHE A 212 10.96 -8.84 6.27
CA PHE A 212 9.98 -9.86 5.87
C PHE A 212 10.61 -11.09 5.23
N PHE A 213 11.76 -10.94 4.58
CA PHE A 213 12.37 -11.97 3.74
C PHE A 213 13.82 -12.24 4.13
N VAL A 214 14.30 -13.43 3.75
CA VAL A 214 15.67 -13.87 4.02
C VAL A 214 16.66 -13.16 3.08
N ASP A 215 17.83 -12.77 3.60
CA ASP A 215 18.86 -12.12 2.78
C ASP A 215 19.26 -12.98 1.57
N GLY A 216 19.32 -12.35 0.40
CA GLY A 216 19.71 -12.99 -0.86
C GLY A 216 18.58 -13.64 -1.66
N THR A 217 17.34 -13.67 -1.15
CA THR A 217 16.20 -14.25 -1.90
C THR A 217 15.45 -13.23 -2.76
N TRP A 218 15.76 -11.94 -2.64
CA TRP A 218 14.98 -10.83 -3.21
C TRP A 218 15.83 -9.85 -4.05
N THR A 219 17.07 -10.19 -4.37
CA THR A 219 17.98 -9.39 -5.20
C THR A 219 18.21 -10.05 -6.55
N PHE A 220 17.96 -9.33 -7.64
CA PHE A 220 18.02 -9.85 -9.02
C PHE A 220 18.94 -9.01 -9.90
N GLY A 221 19.33 -9.55 -11.06
CA GLY A 221 20.13 -8.84 -12.06
C GLY A 221 19.43 -7.57 -12.54
N ALA A 222 20.19 -6.52 -12.81
CA ALA A 222 19.65 -5.24 -13.29
C ALA A 222 19.01 -5.36 -14.70
N ASP A 223 19.43 -6.36 -15.47
CA ASP A 223 18.91 -6.72 -16.79
C ASP A 223 17.94 -7.92 -16.75
N SER A 224 17.59 -8.42 -15.56
CA SER A 224 16.60 -9.48 -15.41
C SER A 224 15.23 -9.06 -15.95
N LEU A 225 14.41 -10.04 -16.32
CA LEU A 225 13.04 -9.79 -16.76
C LEU A 225 12.23 -9.09 -15.66
N LEU A 226 12.42 -9.47 -14.40
CA LEU A 226 11.72 -8.87 -13.26
C LEU A 226 12.02 -7.37 -13.12
N ILE A 227 13.29 -6.97 -13.20
CA ILE A 227 13.68 -5.56 -13.12
C ILE A 227 13.30 -4.80 -14.40
N SER A 228 13.28 -5.47 -15.56
CA SER A 228 12.78 -4.86 -16.81
C SER A 228 11.28 -4.52 -16.74
N MET A 229 10.47 -5.36 -16.07
CA MET A 229 9.06 -5.09 -15.83
C MET A 229 8.84 -3.99 -14.79
N TYR A 230 9.65 -3.99 -13.73
CA TYR A 230 9.54 -3.08 -12.59
C TYR A 230 10.84 -2.31 -12.33
N PRO A 231 11.23 -1.38 -13.25
CA PRO A 231 12.44 -0.60 -13.09
C PRO A 231 12.33 0.38 -11.91
N LEU A 232 13.43 1.02 -11.52
CA LEU A 232 13.44 1.97 -10.39
C LEU A 232 12.33 3.03 -10.48
N ASP A 233 12.10 3.57 -11.68
CA ASP A 233 11.07 4.59 -11.91
C ASP A 233 9.65 4.08 -11.63
N PHE A 234 9.40 2.78 -11.81
CA PHE A 234 8.14 2.15 -11.42
C PHE A 234 7.94 2.23 -9.90
N TRP A 235 8.99 1.92 -9.13
CA TRP A 235 8.96 1.99 -7.67
C TRP A 235 8.85 3.42 -7.15
N MET A 236 9.51 4.39 -7.81
CA MET A 236 9.31 5.81 -7.53
C MET A 236 7.86 6.23 -7.79
N GLY A 237 7.27 5.75 -8.87
CA GLY A 237 5.85 5.92 -9.19
C GLY A 237 4.92 5.34 -8.12
N MET A 238 5.19 4.13 -7.63
CA MET A 238 4.44 3.52 -6.52
C MET A 238 4.54 4.37 -5.25
N GLY A 239 5.74 4.86 -4.91
CA GLY A 239 5.92 5.79 -3.79
C GLY A 239 5.10 7.07 -3.95
N ALA A 240 5.05 7.64 -5.17
CA ALA A 240 4.25 8.82 -5.47
C ALA A 240 2.74 8.55 -5.37
N VAL A 241 2.25 7.42 -5.85
CA VAL A 241 0.83 7.00 -5.71
C VAL A 241 0.48 6.85 -4.23
N TRP A 242 1.33 6.17 -3.46
CA TRP A 242 1.13 6.00 -2.02
C TRP A 242 1.01 7.36 -1.31
N LEU A 243 1.97 8.26 -1.57
CA LEU A 243 1.96 9.60 -1.01
C LEU A 243 0.72 10.40 -1.43
N ALA A 244 0.35 10.37 -2.71
CA ALA A 244 -0.81 11.09 -3.23
C ALA A 244 -2.12 10.60 -2.58
N THR A 245 -2.30 9.29 -2.42
CA THR A 245 -3.45 8.72 -1.72
C THR A 245 -3.46 9.14 -0.24
N ALA A 246 -2.32 9.08 0.44
CA ALA A 246 -2.19 9.48 1.84
C ALA A 246 -2.50 10.97 2.04
N VAL A 247 -2.02 11.84 1.14
CA VAL A 247 -2.33 13.28 1.14
C VAL A 247 -3.83 13.49 0.89
N GLY A 248 -4.41 12.86 -0.14
CA GLY A 248 -5.82 13.03 -0.47
C GLY A 248 -6.75 12.64 0.68
N LEU A 249 -6.59 11.44 1.24
CA LEU A 249 -7.36 10.98 2.39
C LEU A 249 -7.05 11.77 3.66
N GLY A 250 -5.79 12.19 3.82
CA GLY A 250 -5.34 13.01 4.93
C GLY A 250 -6.00 14.39 4.96
N LEU A 251 -6.16 15.04 3.80
CA LEU A 251 -6.87 16.31 3.67
C LEU A 251 -8.36 16.17 4.03
N LEU A 252 -9.00 15.07 3.63
CA LEU A 252 -10.39 14.79 4.01
C LEU A 252 -10.52 14.62 5.53
N CYS A 253 -9.63 13.84 6.15
CA CYS A 253 -9.57 13.69 7.59
C CYS A 253 -9.33 15.04 8.28
N PHE A 254 -8.36 15.82 7.81
CA PHE A 254 -8.03 17.13 8.37
C PHE A 254 -9.21 18.11 8.32
N ALA A 255 -9.94 18.16 7.19
CA ALA A 255 -11.16 18.95 7.04
C ALA A 255 -12.24 18.51 8.05
N GLY A 256 -12.47 17.20 8.19
CA GLY A 256 -13.36 16.65 9.21
C GLY A 256 -12.93 17.02 10.63
N GLY A 257 -11.62 17.00 10.90
CA GLY A 257 -11.04 17.43 12.16
C GLY A 257 -11.24 18.93 12.44
N CYS A 258 -11.23 19.77 11.41
CA CYS A 258 -11.57 21.19 11.53
C CYS A 258 -13.04 21.42 11.89
N VAL A 259 -13.95 20.69 11.27
CA VAL A 259 -15.37 20.72 11.63
C VAL A 259 -15.58 20.25 13.07
N ALA A 260 -14.93 19.15 13.48
CA ALA A 260 -14.99 18.64 14.84
C ALA A 260 -14.43 19.66 15.86
N ALA A 261 -13.32 20.34 15.54
CA ALA A 261 -12.77 21.37 16.42
C ALA A 261 -13.72 22.56 16.59
N TRP A 262 -14.35 23.01 15.50
CA TRP A 262 -15.37 24.06 15.57
C TRP A 262 -16.56 23.63 16.44
N ARG A 263 -17.07 22.41 16.27
CA ARG A 263 -18.13 21.85 17.12
C ARG A 263 -17.74 21.80 18.60
N ALA A 264 -16.49 21.42 18.90
CA ALA A 264 -15.98 21.41 20.25
C ALA A 264 -15.98 22.81 20.88
N GLN A 265 -15.61 23.85 20.11
CA GLN A 265 -15.65 25.23 20.56
C GLN A 265 -17.08 25.71 20.83
N VAL A 266 -18.03 25.41 19.94
CA VAL A 266 -19.45 25.76 20.12
C VAL A 266 -19.99 25.11 21.40
N GLN A 267 -19.78 23.80 21.57
CA GLN A 267 -20.21 23.07 22.77
C GLN A 267 -19.57 23.63 24.06
N ALA A 268 -18.29 24.02 24.02
CA ALA A 268 -17.62 24.62 25.17
C ALA A 268 -18.24 25.98 25.54
N ARG A 269 -18.60 26.80 24.55
CA ARG A 269 -19.32 28.08 24.77
C ARG A 269 -20.70 27.86 25.36
N GLU A 270 -21.49 26.95 24.80
CA GLU A 270 -22.82 26.59 25.32
C GLU A 270 -22.75 26.13 26.79
N LEU A 271 -21.76 25.30 27.14
CA LEU A 271 -21.54 24.85 28.52
C LEU A 271 -21.11 25.98 29.45
N GLN A 272 -20.25 26.90 28.99
CA GLN A 272 -19.84 28.08 29.76
C GLN A 272 -21.01 29.03 30.01
N GLU A 273 -21.83 29.29 29.00
CA GLU A 273 -23.05 30.11 29.09
C GLU A 273 -24.06 29.48 30.05
N ALA A 274 -24.29 28.17 29.94
CA ALA A 274 -25.16 27.44 30.87
C ALA A 274 -24.66 27.46 32.32
N ALA A 275 -23.35 27.30 32.53
CA ALA A 275 -22.74 27.39 33.85
C ALA A 275 -22.84 28.81 34.44
N ALA A 276 -22.61 29.84 33.63
CA ALA A 276 -22.75 31.23 34.03
C ALA A 276 -24.21 31.58 34.38
N ALA A 277 -25.19 31.08 33.61
CA ALA A 277 -26.61 31.24 33.91
C ALA A 277 -27.00 30.54 35.22
N ALA A 278 -26.50 29.33 35.46
CA ALA A 278 -26.73 28.60 36.70
C ALA A 278 -26.16 29.32 37.93
N ALA A 279 -24.98 29.93 37.80
CA ALA A 279 -24.34 30.71 38.88
C ALA A 279 -25.10 32.01 39.20
N ARG A 280 -25.80 32.61 38.23
CA ARG A 280 -26.60 33.84 38.41
C ARG A 280 -27.99 33.59 39.03
N SER A 281 -28.48 32.34 39.06
CA SER A 281 -29.78 32.02 39.65
C SER A 281 -29.69 32.04 41.20
N PRO A 282 -30.39 32.94 41.90
CA PRO A 282 -30.33 32.99 43.35
C PRO A 282 -30.93 31.70 43.92
N LYS A 283 -30.21 31.01 44.83
CA LYS A 283 -30.79 29.96 45.67
C LYS A 283 -32.02 30.55 46.37
N LYS A 284 -33.22 30.25 45.87
CA LYS A 284 -34.49 30.65 46.51
C LYS A 284 -34.41 30.21 47.97
N GLY A 285 -34.37 31.20 48.85
CA GLY A 285 -34.09 31.01 50.26
C GLY A 285 -35.04 30.00 50.90
N LYS A 286 -34.47 29.01 51.58
CA LYS A 286 -35.15 28.20 52.58
C LYS A 286 -35.47 29.11 53.77
N LYS A 287 -36.46 29.99 53.64
CA LYS A 287 -36.89 30.87 54.73
C LYS A 287 -37.85 30.09 55.63
N ARG A 288 -37.25 29.52 56.69
CA ARG A 288 -37.86 29.20 57.99
C ARG A 288 -39.02 30.16 58.33
N LYS A 289 -40.20 29.60 58.61
CA LYS A 289 -41.19 30.05 59.60
C LYS A 289 -41.78 28.74 60.15
N GLY A 290 -41.56 28.31 61.40
CA GLY A 290 -41.21 29.07 62.59
C GLY A 290 -42.48 29.68 63.19
N GLY A 291 -43.24 28.85 63.91
CA GLY A 291 -44.09 29.16 65.07
C GLY A 291 -45.10 30.31 65.00
N ARG A 292 -46.37 29.96 65.24
CA ARG A 292 -47.37 30.69 66.06
C ARG A 292 -48.41 29.61 66.44
N ARG A 293 -48.38 29.14 67.71
CA ARG A 293 -49.23 29.62 68.82
C ARG A 293 -50.70 29.62 68.44
#